data_AF-A0AAD8PFW0-F1
#
_entry.id   AF-A0AAD8PFW0-F1
#
_cell.length_a   1.000
_cell.length_b   1.000
_cell.length_c   1.000
_cell.angle_alpha   90.00
_cell.angle_beta   90.00
_cell.angle_gamma   90.00
#
_symmetry.space_group_name_H-M   'P 1'
#
loop_
_entity.id
_entity.type
_entity.pdbx_description
1 polymer ?
#
loop_
_entity_poly.entity_id
_entity_poly.type
_entity_poly.pdbx_seq_one_letter_code
_entity_poly.pdbx_strand_id
1 'polypeptide(L)'
;MGQLIRSVVHRVRSLAVPNEGKRAVVYSLGALNFLLFGVGTMIFGIKDDCLEDVIIGAAQLLLPIVGWVWSIAWGAIIIYKKYEESDETRDVDDAVPV
;
A
#
# COMPACT_ATOMS: atom_id res chain seq x y z
N MET A 1 15.37 -3.44 -17.84
CA MET A 1 14.53 -4.49 -17.23
C MET A 1 15.08 -4.99 -15.88
N GLY A 2 16.36 -5.34 -15.76
CA GLY A 2 16.93 -5.86 -14.50
C GLY A 2 16.90 -4.92 -13.28
N GLN A 3 17.01 -3.59 -13.47
CA GLN A 3 16.92 -2.63 -12.37
C GLN A 3 15.48 -2.50 -11.83
N LEU A 4 14.48 -2.44 -12.72
CA LEU A 4 13.07 -2.38 -12.37
C LEU A 4 12.62 -3.56 -11.50
N ILE A 5 13.04 -4.78 -11.88
CA ILE A 5 12.74 -5.98 -11.10
C ILE A 5 13.40 -5.92 -9.71
N ARG A 6 14.64 -5.42 -9.63
CA ARG A 6 15.32 -5.24 -8.33
C ARG A 6 14.60 -4.22 -7.45
N SER A 7 14.12 -3.10 -8.02
CA SER A 7 13.34 -2.10 -7.28
C SER A 7 12.03 -2.68 -6.76
N VAL A 8 11.28 -3.40 -7.60
CA VAL A 8 10.05 -4.08 -7.18
C VAL A 8 10.32 -5.07 -6.04
N VAL A 9 11.32 -5.95 -6.20
CA VAL A 9 11.67 -6.93 -5.15
C VAL A 9 12.12 -6.24 -3.87
N HIS A 10 12.90 -5.17 -3.97
CA HIS A 10 13.32 -4.39 -2.80
C HIS A 10 12.11 -3.79 -2.09
N ARG A 11 11.19 -3.19 -2.84
CA ARG A 11 9.97 -2.57 -2.30
C ARG A 11 9.05 -3.56 -1.61
N VAL A 12 8.93 -4.75 -2.18
CA VAL A 12 8.20 -5.86 -1.58
C VAL A 12 8.85 -6.32 -0.29
N ARG A 13 10.18 -6.47 -0.27
CA ARG A 13 10.91 -6.88 0.93
C ARG A 13 10.93 -5.82 2.03
N SER A 14 10.92 -4.53 1.65
CA SER A 14 10.89 -3.42 2.60
C SER A 14 9.47 -3.10 3.08
N LEU A 15 8.44 -3.81 2.58
CA LEU A 15 7.02 -3.53 2.85
C LEU A 15 6.70 -2.04 2.66
N ALA A 16 7.34 -1.41 1.67
CA ALA A 16 7.15 -0.02 1.30
C ALA A 16 5.87 0.11 0.45
N VAL A 17 4.73 -0.07 1.13
CA VAL A 17 3.40 0.06 0.56
C VAL A 17 3.01 1.53 0.38
N PRO A 18 2.16 1.84 -0.61
CA PRO A 18 1.65 3.19 -0.79
C PRO A 18 0.61 3.51 0.30
N ASN A 19 0.88 4.54 1.09
CA ASN A 19 0.03 5.00 2.20
C ASN A 19 -0.20 6.53 2.18
N GLU A 20 0.18 7.19 1.09
CA GLU A 20 0.10 8.64 0.97
C GLU A 20 -1.32 9.13 0.66
N GLY A 21 -1.68 10.27 1.27
CA GLY A 21 -2.96 10.95 1.06
C GLY A 21 -3.99 10.78 2.19
N LYS A 22 -5.25 11.12 1.88
CA LYS A 22 -6.34 11.18 2.86
C LYS A 22 -6.64 9.78 3.42
N ARG A 23 -6.84 9.68 4.74
CA ARG A 23 -7.16 8.41 5.44
C ARG A 23 -8.28 7.62 4.76
N ALA A 24 -9.37 8.29 4.39
CA ALA A 24 -10.50 7.65 3.71
C ALA A 24 -10.10 6.99 2.38
N VAL A 25 -9.22 7.63 1.60
CA VAL A 25 -8.73 7.10 0.32
C VAL A 25 -7.83 5.90 0.57
N VAL A 26 -6.86 6.03 1.46
CA VAL A 26 -5.91 4.95 1.81
C VAL A 26 -6.65 3.71 2.31
N TYR A 27 -7.62 3.86 3.22
CA TYR A 27 -8.42 2.75 3.71
C TYR A 27 -9.33 2.14 2.64
N SER A 28 -9.93 2.96 1.79
CA SER A 28 -10.76 2.48 0.68
C SER A 28 -9.94 1.67 -0.32
N LEU A 29 -8.73 2.14 -0.68
CA LEU A 29 -7.84 1.42 -1.60
C LEU A 29 -7.26 0.15 -0.95
N GLY A 30 -6.93 0.19 0.35
CA GLY A 30 -6.55 -0.99 1.12
C GLY A 30 -7.65 -2.04 1.08
N ALA A 31 -8.89 -1.66 1.45
CA ALA A 31 -10.09 -2.50 1.39
C ALA A 31 -10.34 -3.06 -0.02
N LEU A 32 -10.22 -2.21 -1.04
CA LEU A 32 -10.37 -2.58 -2.45
C LEU A 32 -9.31 -3.60 -2.89
N ASN A 33 -8.08 -3.50 -2.35
CA ASN A 33 -7.02 -4.46 -2.63
C ASN A 33 -7.40 -5.87 -2.15
N PHE A 34 -8.05 -6.01 -0.99
CA PHE A 34 -8.53 -7.31 -0.50
C PHE A 34 -9.58 -7.93 -1.44
N LEU A 35 -10.45 -7.10 -2.04
CA LEU A 35 -11.59 -7.56 -2.84
C LEU A 35 -11.24 -7.81 -4.32
N LEU A 36 -10.37 -6.97 -4.89
CA LEU A 36 -10.01 -6.96 -6.31
C LEU A 36 -8.54 -7.36 -6.56
N PHE A 37 -7.94 -8.17 -5.68
CA PHE A 37 -6.69 -8.90 -5.92
C PHE A 37 -5.57 -8.05 -6.59
N GLY A 38 -5.22 -6.89 -6.02
CA GLY A 38 -4.16 -6.03 -6.53
C GLY A 38 -4.59 -4.76 -7.25
N VAL A 39 -5.88 -4.60 -7.56
CA VAL A 39 -6.40 -3.37 -8.18
C VAL A 39 -6.22 -2.14 -7.27
N GLY A 40 -6.37 -2.30 -5.96
CA GLY A 40 -6.14 -1.21 -5.01
C GLY A 40 -4.69 -0.69 -5.06
N THR A 41 -3.72 -1.60 -5.07
CA THR A 41 -2.29 -1.26 -5.20
C THR A 41 -1.98 -0.66 -6.58
N MET A 42 -2.61 -1.16 -7.64
CA MET A 42 -2.43 -0.66 -8.99
C MET A 42 -2.92 0.80 -9.15
N ILE A 43 -4.10 1.12 -8.60
CA ILE A 43 -4.65 2.48 -8.61
C ILE A 43 -3.75 3.42 -7.81
N PHE A 44 -3.18 2.96 -6.70
CA PHE A 44 -2.21 3.73 -5.92
C PHE A 44 -0.96 4.07 -6.73
N GLY A 45 -0.39 3.07 -7.42
CA GLY A 45 0.75 3.28 -8.30
C GLY A 45 0.48 4.26 -9.43
N ILE A 46 -0.73 4.26 -10.00
CA ILE A 46 -1.12 5.24 -11.03
C ILE A 46 -1.25 6.65 -10.41
N LYS A 47 -1.82 6.75 -9.21
CA LYS A 47 -2.06 8.03 -8.53
C LYS A 47 -0.75 8.71 -8.08
N ASP A 48 0.21 7.92 -7.61
CA ASP A 48 1.49 8.42 -7.09
C ASP A 48 2.63 8.26 -8.14
N ASP A 49 2.29 8.07 -9.42
CA ASP A 49 3.21 7.89 -10.57
C ASP A 49 4.32 6.84 -10.32
N CYS A 50 3.98 5.80 -9.54
CA CYS A 50 4.90 4.80 -9.04
C CYS A 50 4.73 3.47 -9.76
N LEU A 51 5.56 3.28 -10.79
CA LEU A 51 5.46 2.15 -11.72
C LEU A 51 5.68 0.79 -11.03
N GLU A 52 6.45 0.75 -9.94
CA GLU A 52 6.64 -0.47 -9.14
C GLU A 52 5.34 -0.95 -8.49
N ASP A 53 4.50 -0.05 -7.97
CA ASP A 53 3.21 -0.43 -7.36
C ASP A 53 2.22 -0.93 -8.39
N VAL A 54 2.24 -0.35 -9.59
CA VAL A 54 1.43 -0.81 -10.73
C VAL A 54 1.82 -2.24 -11.10
N ILE A 55 3.13 -2.53 -11.15
CA ILE A 55 3.64 -3.89 -11.44
C ILE A 55 3.27 -4.86 -10.32
N ILE A 56 3.36 -4.43 -9.05
CA ILE A 56 2.99 -5.27 -7.91
C ILE A 56 1.50 -5.59 -7.94
N GLY A 57 0.64 -4.60 -8.20
CA GLY A 57 -0.80 -4.80 -8.37
C GLY A 57 -1.13 -5.74 -9.54
N ALA A 58 -0.45 -5.57 -10.68
CA ALA A 58 -0.62 -6.47 -11.82
C ALA A 58 -0.16 -7.90 -11.51
N ALA A 59 0.94 -8.08 -10.77
CA ALA A 59 1.43 -9.39 -10.34
C ALA A 59 0.47 -10.08 -9.36
N GLN A 60 -0.17 -9.32 -8.46
CA GLN A 60 -1.21 -9.82 -7.56
C GLN A 60 -2.44 -10.30 -8.33
N LEU A 61 -2.82 -9.60 -9.41
CA LEU A 61 -3.95 -9.97 -10.27
C LEU A 61 -3.66 -11.24 -11.09
N LEU A 62 -2.42 -11.38 -11.57
CA LEU A 62 -1.99 -12.52 -12.41
C LEU A 62 -1.77 -13.81 -11.62
N LEU A 63 -1.58 -13.74 -10.30
CA LEU A 63 -1.32 -14.90 -9.44
C LEU A 63 -2.56 -15.22 -8.58
N PRO A 64 -3.46 -16.13 -9.01
CA PRO A 64 -4.79 -16.26 -8.41
C PRO A 64 -4.81 -16.66 -6.92
N ILE A 65 -3.87 -17.51 -6.46
CA ILE A 65 -3.81 -17.96 -5.06
C ILE A 65 -2.77 -17.17 -4.27
N VAL A 66 -1.54 -17.12 -4.80
CA VAL A 66 -0.41 -16.43 -4.13
C VAL A 66 -0.61 -14.92 -4.11
N GLY A 67 -1.10 -14.35 -5.22
CA GLY A 67 -1.41 -12.94 -5.35
C GLY A 67 -2.58 -12.52 -4.47
N TRP A 68 -3.53 -13.42 -4.17
CA TRP A 68 -4.59 -13.11 -3.22
C TRP A 68 -4.08 -12.96 -1.80
N VAL A 69 -3.35 -13.96 -1.28
CA VAL A 69 -2.76 -13.91 0.07
C VAL A 69 -1.85 -12.70 0.20
N TRP A 70 -1.07 -12.41 -0.85
CA TRP A 70 -0.25 -11.22 -0.93
C TRP A 70 -1.08 -9.94 -0.89
N SER A 71 -2.16 -9.85 -1.67
CA SER A 71 -3.05 -8.69 -1.73
C SER A 71 -3.70 -8.39 -0.38
N ILE A 72 -4.06 -9.44 0.36
CA ILE A 72 -4.56 -9.35 1.74
C ILE A 72 -3.48 -8.79 2.67
N ALA A 73 -2.27 -9.37 2.66
CA ALA A 73 -1.17 -8.89 3.49
C ALA A 73 -0.83 -7.42 3.20
N TRP A 74 -0.77 -7.05 1.92
CA TRP A 74 -0.51 -5.68 1.48
C TRP A 74 -1.60 -4.70 1.89
N GLY A 75 -2.88 -5.07 1.71
CA GLY A 75 -4.00 -4.26 2.16
C GLY A 75 -3.97 -4.01 3.67
N ALA A 76 -3.58 -5.01 4.46
CA ALA A 76 -3.48 -4.90 5.90
C ALA A 76 -2.35 -3.95 6.32
N ILE A 77 -1.19 -4.02 5.67
CA ILE A 77 -0.05 -3.14 5.95
C ILE A 77 -0.38 -1.70 5.58
N ILE A 78 -1.09 -1.46 4.46
CA ILE A 78 -1.53 -0.11 4.05
C ILE A 78 -2.39 0.53 5.15
N ILE A 79 -3.36 -0.23 5.70
CA ILE A 79 -4.23 0.24 6.78
C ILE A 79 -3.42 0.47 8.06
N TYR A 80 -2.57 -0.49 8.44
CA TYR A 80 -1.78 -0.42 9.67
C TYR A 80 -0.84 0.78 9.68
N LYS A 81 -0.07 0.98 8.61
CA LYS A 81 0.84 2.13 8.50
C LYS A 81 0.10 3.47 8.57
N LYS A 82 -1.09 3.54 7.95
CA LYS A 82 -1.88 4.78 8.01
C LYS A 82 -2.48 5.03 9.38
N TYR A 83 -2.80 3.96 10.11
CA TYR A 83 -3.28 4.04 11.48
C TYR A 83 -2.18 4.48 12.45
N GLU A 84 -0.95 3.95 12.32
CA GLU A 84 0.21 4.34 13.13
C GLU A 84 0.55 5.84 12.96
N GLU A 85 0.62 6.33 11.71
CA GLU A 85 0.83 7.76 11.42
C GLU A 85 -0.27 8.64 12.04
N SER A 86 -1.49 8.11 12.13
CA SER A 86 -2.64 8.82 12.68
C SER A 86 -2.62 8.93 14.20
N ASP A 87 -1.98 7.99 14.88
CA ASP A 87 -1.86 7.92 16.34
C ASP A 87 -0.72 8.84 16.82
N GLU A 88 0.43 8.80 16.13
CA GLU A 88 1.57 9.68 16.40
C GLU A 88 1.18 11.17 16.28
N THR A 89 0.38 11.53 15.27
CA THR A 89 -0.11 12.92 15.12
C THR A 89 -0.97 13.37 16.31
N ARG A 90 -1.75 12.45 16.93
CA ARG A 90 -2.60 12.80 18.07
C ARG A 90 -1.79 13.07 19.33
N ASP A 91 -0.76 12.28 19.58
CA ASP A 91 0.11 12.43 20.76
C ASP A 91 0.86 13.77 20.74
N VAL A 92 1.27 14.24 19.54
CA VAL A 92 1.91 15.55 19.36
C VAL A 92 0.95 16.71 19.63
N ASP A 93 -0.29 16.64 19.14
CA ASP A 93 -1.28 17.69 19.36
C ASP A 93 -1.67 17.80 20.85
N ASP A 94 -1.69 16.68 21.59
CA ASP A 94 -1.96 16.65 23.03
C ASP A 94 -0.76 17.16 23.88
N ALA A 95 0.46 17.16 23.32
CA ALA A 95 1.69 17.58 24.00
C ALA A 95 2.01 19.08 23.90
N VAL A 96 1.29 19.86 23.07
CA VAL A 96 1.48 21.31 22.95
C VAL A 96 0.49 22.05 23.86
N PRO A 97 0.93 22.64 24.99
CA PRO A 97 0.05 23.48 25.81
C PRO A 97 -0.29 24.77 25.06
N VAL A 98 -1.60 25.04 24.95
CA VAL A 98 -2.20 26.27 24.37
C VAL A 98 -1.89 27.51 25.19
#